data_AF-A0A6N8BHJ9-F1
#
_entry.id   AF-A0A6N8BHJ9-F1
#
_cell.length_a   1.000
_cell.length_b   1.000
_cell.length_c   1.000
_cell.angle_alpha   90.00
_cell.angle_beta   90.00
_cell.angle_gamma   90.00
#
_symmetry.space_group_name_H-M   'P 1'
#
loop_
_entity.id
_entity.type
_entity.pdbx_description
1 polymer ?
#
loop_
_entity_poly.entity_id
_entity_poly.type
_entity_poly.pdbx_seq_one_letter_code
_entity_poly.pdbx_strand_id
1 'polypeptide(L)'
;MKSGRSRDKSCNTRMLPLRLPFDHPIFSYPDGERSRVAREWLEQGRKMTETMGEIKRELQEIKHNLKKGGQWEKPDRVIEQEDNTNSQKNTIDPTVFLDI
;
A
#
# COMPACT_ATOMS: atom_id res chain seq x y z
N MET A 1 -24.90 -46.62 -14.80
CA MET A 1 -24.59 -45.23 -14.37
C MET A 1 -23.07 -45.13 -14.24
N LYS A 2 -22.39 -44.33 -15.08
CA LYS A 2 -20.92 -44.20 -15.08
C LYS A 2 -20.53 -43.02 -14.20
N SER A 3 -19.92 -43.28 -13.05
CA SER A 3 -19.33 -42.25 -12.19
C SER A 3 -17.96 -41.84 -12.75
N GLY A 4 -17.92 -40.69 -13.43
CA GLY A 4 -16.66 -40.06 -13.84
C GLY A 4 -15.95 -39.52 -12.60
N ARG A 5 -14.82 -40.12 -12.23
CA ARG A 5 -13.93 -39.56 -11.20
C ARG A 5 -13.22 -38.34 -11.79
N SER A 6 -13.57 -37.16 -11.27
CA SER A 6 -12.87 -35.90 -11.54
C SER A 6 -11.40 -36.06 -11.17
N ARG A 7 -10.50 -35.82 -12.13
CA ARG A 7 -9.06 -35.73 -11.88
C ARG A 7 -8.78 -34.36 -11.29
N ASP A 8 -8.54 -34.32 -9.98
CA ASP A 8 -8.00 -33.13 -9.33
C ASP A 8 -6.64 -32.81 -9.95
N LYS A 9 -6.60 -31.69 -10.68
CA LYS A 9 -5.36 -31.14 -11.22
C LYS A 9 -4.47 -30.74 -10.05
N SER A 10 -3.50 -31.59 -9.74
CA SER A 10 -2.36 -31.28 -8.87
C SER A 10 -1.77 -29.92 -9.28
N CYS A 11 -2.08 -28.87 -8.53
CA CYS A 11 -1.45 -27.58 -8.70
C CYS A 11 0.03 -27.74 -8.35
N ASN A 12 0.91 -27.62 -9.34
CA ASN A 12 2.35 -27.66 -9.15
C ASN A 12 2.78 -26.35 -8.46
N THR A 13 2.59 -26.28 -7.14
CA THR A 13 3.06 -25.18 -6.30
C THR A 13 4.57 -25.33 -6.16
N ARG A 14 5.31 -24.71 -7.08
CA ARG A 14 6.77 -24.63 -7.02
C ARG A 14 7.17 -23.88 -5.75
N MET A 15 7.78 -24.59 -4.81
CA MET A 15 8.36 -23.98 -3.60
C MET A 15 9.64 -23.22 -3.99
N LEU A 16 9.77 -21.99 -3.52
CA LEU A 16 10.99 -21.20 -3.65
C LEU A 16 11.78 -21.29 -2.33
N PRO A 17 12.89 -22.04 -2.26
CA PRO A 17 13.73 -22.04 -1.07
C PRO A 17 14.46 -20.69 -0.98
N LEU A 18 14.19 -19.95 0.09
CA LEU A 18 14.90 -18.71 0.42
C LEU A 18 16.04 -19.01 1.38
N ARG A 19 17.25 -18.54 1.05
CA ARG A 19 18.37 -18.54 1.99
C ARG A 19 18.42 -17.18 2.68
N LEU A 20 18.30 -17.21 3.99
CA LEU A 20 18.29 -16.01 4.82
C LEU A 20 19.49 -16.05 5.80
N PRO A 21 20.05 -14.89 6.17
CA PRO A 21 21.03 -14.80 7.24
C PRO A 21 20.52 -15.42 8.55
N PHE A 22 21.41 -15.96 9.37
CA PHE A 22 21.02 -16.64 10.62
C PHE A 22 20.28 -15.74 11.61
N ASP A 23 20.59 -14.45 11.61
CA ASP A 23 19.99 -13.39 12.43
C ASP A 23 18.70 -12.80 11.81
N HIS A 24 18.18 -13.39 10.74
CA HIS A 24 17.03 -12.84 10.04
C HIS A 24 15.77 -12.83 10.93
N PRO A 25 15.01 -11.72 11.00
CA PRO A 25 13.90 -11.57 11.94
C PRO A 25 12.77 -12.57 11.72
N ILE A 26 12.66 -13.19 10.54
CA ILE A 26 11.66 -14.24 10.30
C ILE A 26 11.81 -15.43 11.26
N PHE A 27 13.01 -15.68 11.79
CA PHE A 27 13.27 -16.82 12.65
C PHE A 27 12.74 -16.63 14.08
N SER A 28 12.36 -15.41 14.47
CA SER A 28 11.67 -15.17 15.75
C SER A 28 10.24 -15.70 15.77
N TYR A 29 9.64 -15.99 14.61
CA TYR A 29 8.29 -16.54 14.50
C TYR A 29 8.30 -18.08 14.65
N PRO A 30 7.21 -18.69 15.17
CA PRO A 30 7.12 -20.14 15.31
C PRO A 30 7.04 -20.86 13.94
N ASP A 31 7.46 -22.12 13.93
CA ASP A 31 7.36 -22.98 12.75
C ASP A 31 5.90 -23.13 12.32
N GLY A 32 5.64 -22.92 11.02
CA GLY A 32 4.29 -22.84 10.44
C GLY A 32 3.83 -21.42 10.12
N GLU A 33 4.18 -20.43 10.94
CA GLU A 33 3.84 -19.02 10.67
C GLU A 33 4.89 -18.31 9.80
N ARG A 34 6.16 -18.74 9.88
CA ARG A 34 7.28 -18.18 9.11
C ARG A 34 6.95 -18.02 7.63
N SER A 35 6.37 -19.04 7.00
CA SER A 35 6.01 -19.01 5.57
C SER A 35 4.83 -18.10 5.25
N ARG A 36 3.93 -17.84 6.21
CA ARG A 36 2.86 -16.84 6.04
C ARG A 36 3.44 -15.44 6.09
N VAL A 37 4.20 -15.14 7.14
CA VAL A 37 4.83 -13.83 7.36
C VAL A 37 5.79 -13.49 6.22
N ALA A 38 6.62 -14.45 5.77
CA ALA A 38 7.53 -14.23 4.65
C ALA A 38 6.80 -13.88 3.35
N ARG A 39 5.63 -14.48 3.09
CA ARG A 39 4.80 -14.15 1.92
C ARG A 39 4.22 -12.74 2.03
N GLU A 40 3.75 -12.35 3.21
CA GLU A 40 3.24 -11.00 3.45
C GLU A 40 4.33 -9.95 3.23
N TRP A 41 5.55 -10.18 3.74
CA TRP A 41 6.68 -9.27 3.53
C TRP A 41 7.08 -9.17 2.07
N LEU A 42 7.10 -10.28 1.32
CA LEU A 42 7.37 -10.26 -0.11
C LEU A 42 6.30 -9.47 -0.89
N GLU A 43 5.03 -9.63 -0.52
CA GLU A 43 3.93 -8.90 -1.15
C GLU A 43 4.01 -7.40 -0.85
N GLN A 44 4.32 -7.02 0.39
CA GLN A 44 4.57 -5.64 0.78
C GLN A 44 5.76 -5.05 0.03
N GLY A 45 6.88 -5.79 -0.06
CA GLY A 45 8.06 -5.39 -0.80
C GLY A 45 7.79 -5.18 -2.30
N ARG A 46 6.95 -6.04 -2.90
CA ARG A 46 6.50 -5.89 -4.29
C ARG A 46 5.73 -4.58 -4.49
N LYS A 47 4.71 -4.34 -3.66
CA LYS A 47 3.90 -3.11 -3.71
C LYS A 47 4.76 -1.86 -3.51
N MET A 48 5.69 -1.89 -2.54
CA MET A 48 6.59 -0.78 -2.27
C MET A 48 7.54 -0.50 -3.45
N THR A 49 7.98 -1.53 -4.15
CA THR A 49 8.85 -1.36 -5.34
C THR A 49 8.08 -0.73 -6.50
N GLU A 50 6.83 -1.12 -6.69
CA GLU A 50 5.93 -0.54 -7.70
C GLU A 50 5.68 0.94 -7.45
N THR A 51 5.25 1.31 -6.23
CA THR A 51 5.00 2.71 -5.86
C THR A 51 6.27 3.55 -5.94
N MET A 52 7.42 3.03 -5.50
CA MET A 52 8.69 3.72 -5.64
C MET A 52 9.07 3.95 -7.11
N GLY A 53 8.70 3.04 -8.01
CA GLY A 53 8.89 3.19 -9.45
C GLY A 53 7.99 4.28 -10.06
N GLU A 54 6.76 4.43 -9.57
CA GLU A 54 5.84 5.50 -9.96
C GLU A 54 6.35 6.86 -9.47
N ILE A 55 6.69 6.97 -8.19
CA ILE A 55 7.25 8.20 -7.60
C ILE A 55 8.52 8.65 -8.35
N LYS A 56 9.41 7.70 -8.69
CA LYS A 56 10.62 8.03 -9.47
C LYS A 56 10.27 8.60 -10.86
N ARG A 57 9.22 8.08 -11.51
CA ARG A 57 8.77 8.57 -12.82
C ARG A 57 8.17 9.97 -12.72
N GLU A 58 7.30 10.21 -11.74
CA GLU A 58 6.73 11.54 -11.49
C GLU A 58 7.80 12.58 -11.17
N LEU A 59 8.79 12.23 -10.33
CA LEU A 59 9.91 13.13 -10.03
C LEU A 59 10.77 13.44 -11.26
N GLN A 60 10.96 12.46 -12.16
CA GLN A 60 11.65 12.70 -13.42
C GLN A 60 10.86 13.64 -14.34
N GLU A 61 9.54 13.49 -14.38
CA GLU A 61 8.64 14.37 -15.14
C GLU A 61 8.67 15.80 -14.59
N ILE A 62 8.51 15.97 -13.27
CA ILE A 62 8.61 17.28 -12.60
C ILE A 62 9.97 17.93 -12.90
N LYS A 63 11.06 17.16 -12.79
CA LYS A 63 12.41 17.65 -13.11
C LYS A 63 12.54 18.09 -14.57
N HIS A 64 11.95 17.34 -15.49
CA HIS A 64 11.97 17.67 -16.92
C HIS A 64 11.14 18.93 -17.22
N ASN A 65 9.96 19.07 -16.62
CA ASN A 65 9.07 20.22 -16.80
C ASN A 65 9.66 21.50 -16.18
N LEU A 66 10.37 21.39 -15.06
CA LEU A 66 11.11 22.50 -14.46
C LEU A 66 12.25 22.98 -15.37
N LYS A 67 12.96 22.06 -16.04
CA LYS A 67 14.02 22.40 -16.99
C LYS A 67 13.51 23.05 -18.27
N LYS A 68 12.27 22.78 -18.68
CA LYS A 68 11.65 23.32 -19.90
C LYS A 68 10.99 24.69 -19.74
N GLY A 69 11.07 25.33 -18.55
CA GLY A 69 10.58 26.70 -18.37
C GLY A 69 9.10 26.82 -17.98
N GLY A 70 8.56 25.83 -17.26
CA GLY A 70 7.44 26.04 -16.33
C GLY A 70 6.12 26.52 -16.92
N GLN A 71 5.40 25.66 -17.63
CA GLN A 71 3.94 25.75 -17.72
C GLN A 71 3.36 24.65 -16.82
N TRP A 72 3.11 24.99 -15.57
CA TRP A 72 2.36 24.13 -14.65
C TRP A 72 0.87 24.36 -14.93
N GLU A 73 0.30 23.58 -15.84
CA GLU A 73 -1.14 23.43 -15.86
C GLU A 73 -1.50 22.60 -14.62
N LYS A 74 -2.17 23.26 -13.66
CA LYS A 74 -2.74 22.57 -12.51
C LYS A 74 -3.61 21.45 -13.07
N PRO A 75 -3.48 20.19 -12.60
CA PRO A 75 -4.47 19.20 -12.96
C PRO A 75 -5.80 19.64 -12.35
N ASP A 76 -6.74 20.09 -13.19
CA ASP A 76 -8.17 20.12 -12.89
C ASP A 76 -8.62 18.67 -12.66
N ARG A 77 -8.34 18.15 -11.46
CA ARG A 77 -9.06 16.99 -10.94
C ARG A 77 -10.07 17.52 -9.94
N VAL A 78 -11.22 17.82 -10.52
CA VAL A 78 -12.55 17.75 -9.91
C VAL A 78 -12.58 16.56 -8.95
N ILE A 79 -12.51 16.84 -7.64
CA ILE A 79 -13.03 15.95 -6.61
C ILE A 79 -14.43 16.48 -6.34
N GLU A 80 -15.36 16.14 -7.24
CA GLU A 80 -16.78 16.14 -6.91
C GLU A 80 -17.00 14.92 -6.00
N GLN A 81 -16.96 15.16 -4.71
CA GLN A 81 -17.59 14.28 -3.74
C GLN A 81 -18.66 15.12 -3.04
N GLU A 82 -19.87 15.04 -3.60
CA GLU A 82 -21.08 15.63 -3.06
C GLU A 82 -21.30 15.19 -1.59
N ASP A 83 -21.46 16.20 -0.74
CA ASP A 83 -22.39 16.32 0.37
C ASP A 83 -22.71 15.07 1.23
N ASN A 84 -22.19 15.06 2.46
CA ASN A 84 -23.10 14.90 3.60
C ASN A 84 -22.66 15.72 4.81
N THR A 85 -23.49 16.70 5.11
CA THR A 85 -23.36 17.68 6.18
C THR A 85 -23.45 17.04 7.57
N ASN A 86 -22.37 17.10 8.35
CA ASN A 86 -22.51 17.20 9.81
C ASN A 86 -21.38 18.09 10.37
N SER A 87 -21.46 19.38 10.04
CA SER A 87 -20.63 20.41 10.64
C SER A 87 -21.21 20.73 12.02
N GLN A 88 -20.88 19.92 13.03
CA GLN A 88 -20.99 20.35 14.42
C GLN A 88 -19.95 21.45 14.64
N LYS A 89 -20.40 22.70 14.61
CA LYS A 89 -19.62 23.87 14.99
C LYS A 89 -19.31 23.79 16.49
N ASN A 90 -18.21 23.14 16.85
CA ASN A 90 -17.62 23.28 18.18
C ASN A 90 -16.99 24.68 18.28
N THR A 91 -17.83 25.67 18.52
CA THR A 91 -17.39 27.02 18.90
C THR A 91 -17.00 26.94 20.37
N ILE A 92 -15.70 26.78 20.63
CA ILE A 92 -15.16 26.87 21.98
C ILE A 92 -15.31 28.33 22.41
N ASP A 93 -16.13 28.59 23.43
CA ASP A 93 -16.27 29.91 24.02
C ASP A 93 -15.06 30.20 24.92
N PRO A 94 -14.21 31.20 24.61
CA PRO A 94 -13.03 31.51 25.41
C PRO A 94 -13.38 32.15 26.77
N THR A 95 -14.62 32.60 26.99
CA THR A 95 -15.01 33.21 28.28
C THR A 95 -15.05 32.22 29.44
N VAL A 96 -15.13 30.91 29.16
CA VAL A 96 -15.06 29.84 30.17
C VAL A 96 -13.75 29.85 30.97
N PHE A 97 -12.68 30.45 30.42
CA PHE A 97 -11.36 30.50 31.06
C PHE A 97 -11.08 31.77 31.86
N LEU A 98 -12.04 32.71 31.94
CA LEU A 98 -11.83 34.03 32.55
C LEU A 98 -12.48 34.18 33.94
N ASP A 99 -13.25 33.20 34.42
CA ASP A 99 -13.91 33.20 35.73
C ASP A 99 -13.15 32.37 36.81
N ILE A 100 -11.82 32.45 36.85
CA ILE A 100 -10.99 31.90 37.95
C ILE A 100 -10.22 33.02 38.65
#